data_AF-A0A382FHW4-F1
#
_entry.id   AF-A0A382FHW4-F1
#
_cell.length_a   1.000
_cell.length_b   1.000
_cell.length_c   1.000
_cell.angle_alpha   90.00
_cell.angle_beta   90.00
_cell.angle_gamma   90.00
#
_symmetry.space_group_name_H-M   'P 1'
#
loop_
_entity.id
_entity.type
_entity.pdbx_description
1 polymer ?
#
loop_
_entity_poly.entity_id
_entity_poly.type
_entity_poly.pdbx_seq_one_letter_code
_entity_poly.pdbx_strand_id
1 'polypeptide(L)' 'MKDADAIVIGSGAGGMAAAVALARANKRVMVFE' A
#
# COMPACT_ATOMS: atom_id res chain seq x y z
N MET A 1 -5.77 1.38 -14.04
CA MET A 1 -6.12 1.48 -12.61
C MET A 1 -5.84 2.92 -12.21
N LYS A 2 -6.88 3.78 -12.13
CA LYS A 2 -6.70 5.23 -11.88
C LYS A 2 -6.83 5.60 -10.39
N ASP A 3 -7.23 4.63 -9.57
CA ASP A 3 -7.64 4.86 -8.18
C ASP A 3 -6.49 4.69 -7.17
N ALA A 4 -5.45 3.93 -7.54
CA ALA A 4 -4.30 3.67 -6.70
C ALA A 4 -2.99 3.78 -7.50
N ASP A 5 -1.95 4.27 -6.83
CA ASP A 5 -0.59 4.34 -7.35
C ASP A 5 0.22 3.09 -6.98
N ALA A 6 -0.19 2.35 -5.95
CA ALA A 6 0.40 1.08 -5.56
C ALA A 6 -0.65 0.13 -4.94
N ILE A 7 -0.44 -1.17 -5.11
CA ILE A 7 -1.21 -2.23 -4.46
C ILE A 7 -0.27 -3.10 -3.65
N VAL A 8 -0.65 -3.35 -2.40
CA VAL A 8 0.02 -4.30 -1.51
C VAL A 8 -0.91 -5.49 -1.28
N ILE A 9 -0.38 -6.69 -1.47
CA ILE A 9 -1.10 -7.95 -1.18
C ILE A 9 -0.51 -8.56 0.09
N GLY A 10 -1.37 -8.85 1.05
CA GLY A 10 -1.04 -9.25 2.41
C GLY A 10 -0.95 -8.05 3.36
N SER A 11 -1.77 -8.07 4.42
CA SER A 11 -1.89 -7.03 5.45
C SER A 11 -1.10 -7.34 6.73
N GLY A 12 -0.27 -8.41 6.70
CA GLY A 12 0.69 -8.71 7.75
C GLY A 12 1.74 -7.60 7.94
N ALA A 13 2.62 -7.79 8.93
CA ALA A 13 3.57 -6.75 9.35
C ALA A 13 4.40 -6.14 8.21
N GLY A 14 4.90 -6.97 7.29
CA GLY A 14 5.67 -6.51 6.13
C GLY A 14 4.83 -5.70 5.13
N GLY A 15 3.60 -6.15 4.85
CA GLY A 15 2.69 -5.48 3.92
C GLY A 15 2.25 -4.11 4.44
N MET A 16 1.87 -4.03 5.72
CA MET A 16 1.53 -2.74 6.32
C MET A 16 2.74 -1.80 6.45
N ALA A 17 3.94 -2.31 6.72
CA ALA A 17 5.15 -1.50 6.69
C ALA A 17 5.39 -0.87 5.30
N ALA A 18 5.22 -1.67 4.23
CA ALA A 18 5.33 -1.18 2.87
C ALA A 18 4.24 -0.16 2.52
N ALA A 19 2.99 -0.43 2.91
CA ALA A 19 1.87 0.48 2.67
C ALA A 19 2.08 1.85 3.34
N VAL A 20 2.56 1.86 4.59
CA VAL A 20 2.88 3.09 5.32
C VAL A 20 4.03 3.86 4.66
N ALA A 21 5.10 3.17 4.24
CA ALA A 21 6.21 3.80 3.54
C ALA A 21 5.75 4.48 2.24
N LEU A 22 4.91 3.79 1.46
CA LEU A 22 4.35 4.30 0.20
C LEU A 22 3.38 5.47 0.44
N ALA A 23 2.53 5.39 1.46
CA ALA A 23 1.63 6.48 1.83
C ALA A 23 2.41 7.75 2.24
N ARG A 24 3.50 7.59 3.02
CA ARG A 24 4.41 8.70 3.37
C ARG A 24 5.12 9.31 2.15
N ALA A 25 5.23 8.57 1.05
CA ALA A 25 5.72 9.06 -0.23
C ALA A 25 4.61 9.66 -1.11
N ASN A 26 3.46 10.01 -0.53
CA ASN A 26 2.27 10.55 -1.21
C ASN A 26 1.69 9.63 -2.30
N LYS A 27 1.80 8.31 -2.11
CA LYS A 27 1.14 7.32 -2.98
C LYS A 27 -0.21 6.94 -2.41
N ARG A 28 -1.22 6.84 -3.27
CA ARG A 28 -2.52 6.24 -2.95
C ARG A 28 -2.35 4.72 -2.99
N VAL A 29 -2.37 4.09 -1.83
CA VAL A 29 -2.11 2.65 -1.68
C VAL A 29 -3.42 1.93 -1.39
N MET A 30 -3.66 0.82 -2.08
CA MET A 30 -4.70 -0.14 -1.73
C MET A 30 -4.07 -1.41 -1.18
N VAL A 31 -4.61 -1.92 -0.08
CA VAL A 31 -4.15 -3.16 0.56
C VAL A 31 -5.27 -4.20 0.45
N PHE A 32 -4.92 -5.39 -0.02
CA PHE A 32 -5.82 -6.55 -0.05
C PHE A 32 -5.20 -7.71 0.73
N GLU A 33 -6.06 -8.57 1.28
CA GLU A 33 -5.66 -9.85 1.87
C GLU A 33 -5.94 -11.00 0.90
#